data_AF-A0A1H6AWQ2-F1
#
_entry.id   AF-A0A1H6AWQ2-F1
#
_cell.length_a   1.000
_cell.length_b   1.000
_cell.length_c   1.000
_cell.angle_alpha   90.00
_cell.angle_beta   90.00
_cell.angle_gamma   90.00
#
_symmetry.space_group_name_H-M   'P 1'
#
loop_
_entity.id
_entity.type
_entity.pdbx_description
1 polymer ?
#
loop_
_entity_poly.entity_id
_entity_poly.type
_entity_poly.pdbx_seq_one_letter_code
_entity_poly.pdbx_strand_id
1 'polypeptide(L)'
;PINIGTTLGSVECELVFSPAAPGDSGGGGGGGGTPPNTNENCEMPEGNLEGVTVECEEEEENPTEIDCEIDETELSQIFPAGDPTILSVLKDLINAYGVEFGLIDESVVSHFISQAGHETNGFSSAGFSENLYYTTPERLLKVFPSKFSLTDPNKKNPNDYLRNPEKLANLVYSQKNGNGSESSGDGYKYRGRGAFQLTGKDNYSGFTNFYSSYISSDHDFLLNPDLIESNIEIGILSAMWYFKDRVLDKISGVSELTVDKVTKRINGSFKAGLDDRKNWFEIAIDLITC
;
A
#
# COMPACT_ATOMS: atom_id res chain seq x y z
N PRO A 1 25.91 -27.00 21.71
CA PRO A 1 25.88 -25.52 21.56
C PRO A 1 25.49 -25.15 20.14
N ILE A 2 24.29 -24.60 19.97
CA ILE A 2 23.87 -23.95 18.72
C ILE A 2 24.38 -22.50 18.82
N ASN A 3 25.01 -21.99 17.75
CA ASN A 3 25.55 -20.63 17.76
C ASN A 3 24.41 -19.60 17.71
N ILE A 4 24.66 -18.43 18.28
CA ILE A 4 23.78 -17.28 18.10
C ILE A 4 23.79 -16.94 16.59
N GLY A 5 22.60 -16.85 15.98
CA GLY A 5 22.42 -16.68 14.53
C GLY A 5 22.35 -17.99 13.72
N THR A 6 21.98 -19.13 14.32
CA THR A 6 21.67 -20.35 13.56
C THR A 6 20.17 -20.60 13.49
N THR A 7 19.61 -20.60 12.27
CA THR A 7 18.21 -20.95 11.99
C THR A 7 17.97 -22.46 12.13
N LEU A 8 16.95 -22.85 12.89
CA LEU A 8 16.57 -24.24 13.13
C LEU A 8 15.05 -24.37 13.00
N GLY A 9 14.56 -24.31 11.76
CA GLY A 9 13.12 -24.37 11.44
C GLY A 9 12.36 -23.12 11.90
N SER A 10 11.98 -22.27 10.94
CA SER A 10 11.00 -21.15 11.04
C SER A 10 10.98 -20.25 12.29
N VAL A 11 12.04 -20.22 13.09
CA VAL A 11 12.13 -19.35 14.28
C VAL A 11 13.52 -18.73 14.38
N GLU A 12 13.62 -17.41 14.22
CA GLU A 12 14.79 -16.64 14.65
C GLU A 12 14.62 -16.11 16.09
N CYS A 13 15.57 -16.45 16.96
CA CYS A 13 15.60 -15.95 18.34
C CYS A 13 16.58 -14.78 18.46
N GLU A 14 16.09 -13.58 18.78
CA GLU A 14 16.92 -12.44 19.16
C GLU A 14 16.92 -12.18 20.68
N LEU A 15 18.05 -11.66 21.19
CA LEU A 15 18.20 -11.27 22.58
C LEU A 15 17.67 -9.85 22.81
N VAL A 16 16.53 -9.72 23.48
CA VAL A 16 16.01 -8.41 23.89
C VAL A 16 16.53 -8.07 25.29
N PHE A 17 17.31 -6.98 25.40
CA PHE A 17 17.73 -6.46 26.70
C PHE A 17 16.65 -5.55 27.28
N SER A 18 16.09 -5.94 28.43
CA SER A 18 15.23 -5.04 29.22
C SER A 18 16.06 -3.88 29.80
N PRO A 19 15.54 -2.64 29.83
CA PRO A 19 16.23 -1.53 30.47
C PRO A 19 16.31 -1.75 31.98
N ALA A 20 17.46 -1.39 32.57
CA ALA A 20 17.73 -1.60 33.99
C ALA A 20 16.74 -0.83 34.88
N ALA A 21 16.04 -1.55 35.76
CA ALA A 21 15.30 -0.94 36.87
C ALA A 21 16.30 -0.43 37.93
N PRO A 22 16.10 0.78 38.50
CA PRO A 22 17.05 1.32 39.46
C PRO A 22 16.82 0.77 40.87
N GLY A 23 17.81 0.01 41.36
CA GLY A 23 18.27 0.02 42.75
C GLY A 23 17.63 -1.01 43.70
N ASP A 24 18.43 -1.99 44.13
CA ASP A 24 18.56 -2.30 45.56
C ASP A 24 19.90 -3.00 45.84
N SER A 25 20.51 -2.68 46.98
CA SER A 25 21.86 -3.12 47.36
C SER A 25 21.85 -3.81 48.72
N GLY A 26 22.35 -5.05 48.76
CA GLY A 26 22.76 -5.78 49.97
C GLY A 26 21.98 -7.09 50.17
N GLY A 27 22.54 -8.23 50.57
CA GLY A 27 23.89 -8.62 50.98
C GLY A 27 23.82 -9.92 51.81
N GLY A 28 24.78 -10.84 51.64
CA GLY A 28 25.34 -11.67 52.72
C GLY A 28 24.86 -13.12 52.97
N GLY A 29 25.82 -14.07 52.82
CA GLY A 29 25.98 -15.34 53.59
C GLY A 29 25.13 -16.54 53.14
N GLY A 30 25.56 -17.81 53.05
CA GLY A 30 26.75 -18.55 53.46
C GLY A 30 26.34 -19.94 54.02
N GLY A 31 26.84 -21.06 53.47
CA GLY A 31 26.96 -22.35 54.20
C GLY A 31 26.34 -23.64 53.59
N GLY A 32 27.21 -24.49 53.01
CA GLY A 32 27.48 -25.89 53.42
C GLY A 32 26.46 -27.05 53.20
N GLY A 33 26.81 -27.98 52.31
CA GLY A 33 26.31 -29.37 52.29
C GLY A 33 26.89 -30.24 51.16
N THR A 34 27.68 -31.27 51.51
CA THR A 34 28.37 -32.24 50.60
C THR A 34 27.48 -33.39 50.07
N PRO A 35 27.85 -34.07 48.96
CA PRO A 35 26.96 -34.85 48.06
C PRO A 35 27.08 -36.40 48.20
N PRO A 36 26.23 -37.17 47.48
CA PRO A 36 26.77 -38.28 46.66
C PRO A 36 26.08 -38.34 45.28
N ASN A 37 26.82 -38.22 44.17
CA ASN A 37 27.60 -39.23 43.43
C ASN A 37 26.74 -40.22 42.62
N THR A 38 26.67 -40.00 41.29
CA THR A 38 27.08 -41.01 40.28
C THR A 38 27.22 -40.38 38.88
N ASN A 39 28.45 -40.50 38.36
CA ASN A 39 28.90 -40.66 36.96
C ASN A 39 28.84 -39.52 35.92
N GLU A 40 30.05 -38.97 35.72
CA GLU A 40 30.73 -38.71 34.44
C GLU A 40 30.30 -37.51 33.56
N ASN A 41 31.01 -36.41 33.80
CA ASN A 41 31.65 -35.46 32.87
C ASN A 41 30.86 -34.88 31.69
N CYS A 42 30.27 -33.70 31.93
CA CYS A 42 30.37 -32.58 31.00
C CYS A 42 30.86 -31.35 31.78
N GLU A 43 31.97 -30.75 31.36
CA GLU A 43 32.42 -29.44 31.85
C GLU A 43 31.34 -28.39 31.56
N MET A 44 30.83 -27.74 32.61
CA MET A 44 29.99 -26.55 32.48
C MET A 44 30.87 -25.34 32.13
N PRO A 45 30.65 -24.64 31.00
CA PRO A 45 31.12 -23.27 30.86
C PRO A 45 30.28 -22.35 31.75
N GLU A 46 30.96 -21.47 32.48
CA GLU A 46 30.36 -20.40 33.28
C GLU A 46 29.55 -19.44 32.40
N GLY A 47 28.31 -19.16 32.79
CA GLY A 47 27.44 -18.19 32.11
C GLY A 47 26.01 -18.26 32.61
N ASN A 48 25.76 -17.69 33.79
CA ASN A 48 24.41 -17.46 34.29
C ASN A 48 23.68 -16.47 33.38
N LEU A 49 22.56 -16.88 32.80
CA LEU A 49 21.45 -15.99 32.51
C LEU A 49 20.19 -16.57 33.17
N GLU A 50 20.12 -16.48 34.49
CA GLU A 50 18.85 -16.61 35.21
C GLU A 50 18.03 -15.34 34.94
N GLY A 51 16.84 -15.49 34.37
CA GLY A 51 15.84 -14.42 34.24
C GLY A 51 15.57 -13.88 32.84
N VAL A 52 16.11 -14.48 31.77
CA VAL A 52 15.74 -14.10 30.40
C VAL A 52 14.52 -14.90 29.96
N THR A 53 13.35 -14.27 29.93
CA THR A 53 12.20 -14.79 29.18
C THR A 53 12.48 -14.58 27.70
N VAL A 54 12.65 -15.68 26.97
CA VAL A 54 12.65 -15.67 25.50
C VAL A 54 11.19 -15.63 25.08
N GLU A 55 10.74 -14.50 24.55
CA GLU A 55 9.48 -14.46 23.82
C GLU A 55 9.78 -14.92 22.40
N CYS A 56 9.37 -16.14 22.08
CA CYS A 56 9.28 -16.62 20.72
C CYS A 56 7.98 -16.04 20.14
N GLU A 57 8.07 -14.97 19.37
CA GLU A 57 7.01 -14.62 18.46
C GLU A 57 7.06 -15.64 17.31
N GLU A 58 5.93 -16.27 16.99
CA GLU A 58 5.82 -17.04 15.76
C GLU A 58 6.09 -16.06 14.61
N GLU A 59 7.10 -16.33 13.78
CA GLU A 59 7.19 -15.65 12.49
C GLU A 59 5.85 -15.92 11.79
N GLU A 60 5.07 -14.86 11.52
CA GLU A 60 3.92 -14.99 10.64
C GLU A 60 4.45 -15.65 9.36
N GLU A 61 4.07 -16.90 9.10
CA GLU A 61 4.43 -17.57 7.86
C GLU A 61 3.91 -16.68 6.73
N ASN A 62 4.83 -15.96 6.06
CA ASN A 62 4.47 -15.19 4.89
C ASN A 62 3.86 -16.20 3.91
N PRO A 63 2.58 -16.05 3.54
CA PRO A 63 1.91 -17.05 2.72
C PRO A 63 2.69 -17.22 1.43
N THR A 64 3.26 -18.40 1.23
CA THR A 64 4.13 -18.71 0.09
C THR A 64 3.35 -19.11 -1.16
N GLU A 65 2.02 -19.20 -1.06
CA GLU A 65 1.12 -19.52 -2.15
C GLU A 65 -0.03 -18.51 -2.16
N ILE A 66 -0.43 -18.12 -3.38
CA ILE A 66 -1.68 -17.39 -3.60
C ILE A 66 -2.81 -18.34 -3.24
N ASP A 67 -3.52 -18.06 -2.15
CA ASP A 67 -4.76 -18.77 -1.80
C ASP A 67 -5.86 -18.39 -2.82
N CYS A 68 -5.77 -17.18 -3.39
CA CYS A 68 -6.75 -16.64 -4.31
C CYS A 68 -6.30 -16.47 -5.78
N GLU A 69 -6.43 -17.50 -6.63
CA GLU A 69 -6.22 -17.36 -8.09
C GLU A 69 -7.50 -16.89 -8.77
N ILE A 70 -7.45 -15.77 -9.50
CA ILE A 70 -8.62 -15.22 -10.22
C ILE A 70 -8.67 -15.62 -11.68
N ASP A 71 -9.88 -15.72 -12.24
CA ASP A 71 -10.12 -16.06 -13.64
C ASP A 71 -10.58 -14.86 -14.50
N GLU A 72 -10.21 -14.88 -15.78
CA GLU A 72 -10.61 -13.84 -16.73
C GLU A 72 -12.14 -13.82 -16.95
N THR A 73 -12.82 -14.97 -16.82
CA THR A 73 -14.28 -15.02 -16.98
C THR A 73 -15.01 -14.39 -15.80
N GLU A 74 -14.49 -14.51 -14.57
CA GLU A 74 -15.00 -13.81 -13.39
C GLU A 74 -14.88 -12.30 -13.59
N LEU A 75 -13.69 -11.80 -13.97
CA LEU A 75 -13.47 -10.38 -14.26
C LEU A 75 -14.38 -9.84 -15.36
N SER A 76 -14.61 -10.62 -16.42
CA SER A 76 -15.50 -10.23 -17.52
C SER A 76 -16.97 -10.21 -17.11
N GLN A 77 -17.38 -11.04 -16.15
CA GLN A 77 -18.73 -11.02 -15.59
C GLN A 77 -18.93 -9.84 -14.63
N ILE A 78 -17.90 -9.54 -13.82
CA ILE A 78 -17.91 -8.36 -12.95
C ILE A 78 -17.97 -7.11 -13.85
N PHE A 79 -17.03 -6.93 -14.78
CA PHE A 79 -16.89 -5.76 -15.66
C PHE A 79 -17.22 -6.08 -17.13
N PRO A 80 -18.49 -6.26 -17.50
CA PRO A 80 -18.87 -6.67 -18.86
C PRO A 80 -18.56 -5.62 -19.95
N ALA A 81 -18.32 -4.37 -19.56
CA ALA A 81 -17.91 -3.28 -20.45
C ALA A 81 -16.42 -2.92 -20.34
N GLY A 82 -15.64 -3.68 -19.56
CA GLY A 82 -14.20 -3.46 -19.39
C GLY A 82 -13.41 -3.78 -20.65
N ASP A 83 -12.22 -3.19 -20.77
CA ASP A 83 -11.32 -3.53 -21.86
C ASP A 83 -10.74 -4.93 -21.63
N PRO A 84 -10.93 -5.90 -22.56
CA PRO A 84 -10.46 -7.28 -22.35
C PRO A 84 -8.95 -7.38 -22.13
N THR A 85 -8.17 -6.49 -22.76
CA THR A 85 -6.71 -6.47 -22.58
C THR A 85 -6.35 -6.06 -21.16
N ILE A 86 -7.04 -5.05 -20.61
CA ILE A 86 -6.80 -4.58 -19.25
C ILE A 86 -7.22 -5.63 -18.22
N LEU A 87 -8.37 -6.29 -18.44
CA LEU A 87 -8.83 -7.36 -17.55
C LEU A 87 -7.90 -8.57 -17.57
N SER A 88 -7.39 -8.97 -18.74
CA SER A 88 -6.43 -10.07 -18.85
C SER A 88 -5.12 -9.75 -18.13
N VAL A 89 -4.58 -8.54 -18.31
CA VAL A 89 -3.38 -8.07 -17.59
C VAL A 89 -3.62 -7.96 -16.07
N LEU A 90 -4.79 -7.47 -15.65
CA LEU A 90 -5.15 -7.41 -14.23
C LEU A 90 -5.11 -8.80 -13.58
N LYS A 91 -5.71 -9.79 -14.24
CA LYS A 91 -5.66 -11.19 -13.82
C LYS A 91 -4.24 -11.72 -13.74
N ASP A 92 -3.45 -11.52 -14.80
CA ASP A 92 -2.06 -11.99 -14.82
C ASP A 92 -1.23 -11.38 -13.68
N LEU A 93 -1.42 -10.09 -13.37
CA LEU A 93 -0.67 -9.42 -12.31
C LEU A 93 -1.11 -9.80 -10.89
N ILE A 94 -2.42 -9.97 -10.65
CA ILE A 94 -2.90 -10.46 -9.35
C ILE A 94 -2.40 -11.88 -9.12
N ASN A 95 -2.49 -12.76 -10.12
CA ASN A 95 -2.03 -14.14 -10.01
C ASN A 95 -0.49 -14.27 -9.99
N ALA A 96 0.26 -13.27 -10.47
CA ALA A 96 1.72 -13.30 -10.43
C ALA A 96 2.32 -12.64 -9.19
N TYR A 97 1.71 -11.57 -8.68
CA TYR A 97 2.28 -10.72 -7.63
C TYR A 97 1.37 -10.53 -6.41
N GLY A 98 0.22 -11.20 -6.35
CA GLY A 98 -0.79 -11.00 -5.31
C GLY A 98 -0.20 -11.09 -3.89
N VAL A 99 0.66 -12.08 -3.63
CA VAL A 99 1.35 -12.27 -2.35
C VAL A 99 2.20 -11.07 -1.96
N GLU A 100 3.05 -10.55 -2.85
CA GLU A 100 3.92 -9.40 -2.59
C GLU A 100 3.13 -8.13 -2.26
N PHE A 101 1.92 -8.01 -2.80
CA PHE A 101 1.01 -6.89 -2.54
C PHE A 101 0.03 -7.16 -1.38
N GLY A 102 0.01 -8.35 -0.80
CA GLY A 102 -0.93 -8.75 0.26
C GLY A 102 -2.35 -9.00 -0.25
N LEU A 103 -2.54 -9.22 -1.55
CA LEU A 103 -3.80 -9.61 -2.19
C LEU A 103 -3.93 -11.14 -2.18
N ILE A 104 -4.07 -11.72 -0.98
CA ILE A 104 -3.95 -13.16 -0.78
C ILE A 104 -5.28 -13.88 -0.58
N ASP A 105 -6.32 -13.20 -0.10
CA ASP A 105 -7.65 -13.78 0.13
C ASP A 105 -8.75 -13.10 -0.69
N GLU A 106 -9.84 -13.84 -0.92
CA GLU A 106 -11.06 -13.45 -1.64
C GLU A 106 -11.55 -12.04 -1.28
N SER A 107 -11.59 -11.74 0.02
CA SER A 107 -12.13 -10.48 0.53
C SER A 107 -11.24 -9.32 0.14
N VAL A 108 -9.94 -9.47 0.33
CA VAL A 108 -8.94 -8.47 -0.04
C VAL A 108 -8.95 -8.21 -1.55
N VAL A 109 -8.95 -9.28 -2.36
CA VAL A 109 -8.97 -9.18 -3.82
C VAL A 109 -10.26 -8.49 -4.30
N SER A 110 -11.41 -8.85 -3.73
CA SER A 110 -12.69 -8.22 -4.03
C SER A 110 -12.73 -6.73 -3.66
N HIS A 111 -12.15 -6.35 -2.52
CA HIS A 111 -12.00 -4.93 -2.14
C HIS A 111 -11.09 -4.19 -3.11
N PHE A 112 -9.97 -4.76 -3.52
CA PHE A 112 -9.07 -4.13 -4.47
C PHE A 112 -9.75 -3.92 -5.83
N ILE A 113 -10.31 -4.98 -6.40
CA ILE A 113 -10.93 -4.97 -7.74
C ILE A 113 -12.14 -4.04 -7.80
N SER A 114 -13.01 -4.05 -6.79
CA SER A 114 -14.19 -3.17 -6.76
C SER A 114 -13.82 -1.68 -6.70
N GLN A 115 -12.78 -1.35 -5.93
CA GLN A 115 -12.29 0.02 -5.84
C GLN A 115 -11.62 0.43 -7.15
N ALA A 116 -10.75 -0.41 -7.72
CA ALA A 116 -10.04 -0.13 -8.97
C ALA A 116 -11.01 -0.03 -10.15
N GLY A 117 -12.02 -0.89 -10.19
CA GLY A 117 -13.13 -0.81 -11.11
C GLY A 117 -13.84 0.53 -11.03
N HIS A 118 -14.20 0.98 -9.83
CA HIS A 118 -14.84 2.29 -9.68
C HIS A 118 -13.96 3.46 -10.18
N GLU A 119 -12.67 3.50 -9.79
CA GLU A 119 -11.76 4.58 -10.19
C GLU A 119 -11.52 4.63 -11.70
N THR A 120 -11.58 3.48 -12.37
CA THR A 120 -11.33 3.33 -13.81
C THR A 120 -12.58 3.28 -14.67
N ASN A 121 -13.76 3.45 -14.06
CA ASN A 121 -15.06 3.27 -14.72
C ASN A 121 -15.16 1.88 -15.39
N GLY A 122 -14.92 0.84 -14.60
CA GLY A 122 -14.96 -0.57 -14.98
C GLY A 122 -13.78 -1.02 -15.84
N PHE A 123 -12.56 -0.58 -15.52
CA PHE A 123 -11.35 -0.87 -16.29
C PHE A 123 -11.43 -0.43 -17.75
N SER A 124 -12.00 0.75 -17.96
CA SER A 124 -11.97 1.41 -19.26
C SER A 124 -10.56 1.99 -19.53
N SER A 125 -10.13 1.99 -20.78
CA SER A 125 -8.82 2.57 -21.18
C SER A 125 -8.70 4.07 -20.86
N ALA A 126 -9.82 4.79 -20.75
CA ALA A 126 -9.84 6.19 -20.33
C ALA A 126 -9.65 6.39 -18.81
N GLY A 127 -9.73 5.33 -18.00
CA GLY A 127 -9.69 5.39 -16.54
C GLY A 127 -8.31 5.60 -15.93
N PHE A 128 -7.24 5.51 -16.72
CA PHE A 128 -5.85 5.52 -16.24
C PHE A 128 -5.18 6.90 -16.25
N SER A 129 -5.90 7.94 -16.70
CA SER A 129 -5.36 9.30 -16.84
C SER A 129 -6.33 10.34 -16.30
N GLU A 130 -5.83 11.30 -15.50
CA GLU A 130 -6.63 12.46 -15.14
C GLU A 130 -6.67 13.50 -16.27
N ASN A 131 -7.85 14.07 -16.50
CA ASN A 131 -8.00 15.19 -17.42
C ASN A 131 -8.13 16.52 -16.66
N LEU A 132 -7.06 17.32 -16.70
CA LEU A 132 -7.00 18.67 -16.14
C LEU A 132 -7.25 19.78 -17.19
N TYR A 133 -7.81 19.44 -18.35
CA TYR A 133 -8.11 20.40 -19.41
C TYR A 133 -9.49 21.03 -19.22
N TYR A 134 -9.53 22.17 -18.52
CA TYR A 134 -10.77 22.93 -18.30
C TYR A 134 -10.92 24.08 -19.30
N THR A 135 -12.10 24.23 -19.89
CA THR A 135 -12.38 25.26 -20.90
C THR A 135 -13.21 26.43 -20.40
N THR A 136 -13.86 26.30 -19.23
CA THR A 136 -14.73 27.34 -18.66
C THR A 136 -14.38 27.66 -17.20
N PRO A 137 -14.43 28.95 -16.80
CA PRO A 137 -14.12 29.35 -15.43
C PRO A 137 -15.16 28.84 -14.43
N GLU A 138 -16.43 28.71 -14.82
CA GLU A 138 -17.50 28.20 -13.95
C GLU A 138 -17.22 26.78 -13.47
N ARG A 139 -16.63 25.95 -14.34
CA ARG A 139 -16.26 24.59 -13.98
C ARG A 139 -15.11 24.58 -12.99
N LEU A 140 -14.07 25.41 -13.19
CA LEU A 140 -12.96 25.51 -12.23
C LEU A 140 -13.43 26.02 -10.86
N LEU A 141 -14.34 26.99 -10.82
CA LEU A 141 -14.94 27.49 -9.58
C LEU A 141 -15.74 26.39 -8.85
N LYS A 142 -16.42 25.51 -9.61
CA LYS A 142 -17.19 24.39 -9.04
C LYS A 142 -16.30 23.26 -8.53
N VAL A 143 -15.25 22.90 -9.27
CA VAL A 143 -14.39 21.75 -8.94
C VAL A 143 -13.32 22.11 -7.89
N PHE A 144 -12.76 23.33 -7.96
CA PHE A 144 -11.72 23.78 -7.04
C PHE A 144 -12.10 25.08 -6.31
N PRO A 145 -13.20 25.11 -5.55
CA PRO A 145 -13.70 26.32 -4.90
C PRO A 145 -12.75 26.88 -3.84
N SER A 146 -11.84 26.06 -3.31
CA SER A 146 -10.79 26.50 -2.39
C SER A 146 -9.65 27.24 -3.08
N LYS A 147 -9.46 27.05 -4.39
CA LYS A 147 -8.35 27.61 -5.18
C LYS A 147 -8.77 28.85 -5.98
N PHE A 148 -10.00 28.87 -6.49
CA PHE A 148 -10.46 29.90 -7.42
C PHE A 148 -11.57 30.80 -6.87
N SER A 149 -11.54 32.05 -7.28
CA SER A 149 -12.63 33.02 -7.13
C SER A 149 -12.50 34.11 -8.19
N LEU A 150 -13.62 34.73 -8.57
CA LEU A 150 -13.64 35.93 -9.40
C LEU A 150 -13.58 37.23 -8.60
N THR A 151 -13.79 37.15 -7.28
CA THR A 151 -13.97 38.33 -6.42
C THR A 151 -13.07 38.34 -5.18
N ASP A 152 -12.57 37.19 -4.74
CA ASP A 152 -11.71 37.07 -3.56
C ASP A 152 -10.23 37.26 -3.97
N PRO A 153 -9.56 38.34 -3.52
CA PRO A 153 -8.18 38.62 -3.91
C PRO A 153 -7.17 37.61 -3.34
N ASN A 154 -7.56 36.78 -2.37
CA ASN A 154 -6.69 35.74 -1.81
C ASN A 154 -6.71 34.44 -2.63
N LYS A 155 -7.59 34.34 -3.63
CA LYS A 155 -7.73 33.18 -4.51
C LYS A 155 -7.28 33.52 -5.93
N LYS A 156 -7.01 32.49 -6.72
CA LYS A 156 -6.59 32.65 -8.11
C LYS A 156 -7.80 33.01 -8.99
N ASN A 157 -7.57 33.78 -10.05
CA ASN A 157 -8.58 33.99 -11.09
C ASN A 157 -8.64 32.74 -11.98
N PRO A 158 -9.79 32.05 -12.12
CA PRO A 158 -9.90 30.84 -12.92
C PRO A 158 -9.56 31.03 -14.41
N ASN A 159 -9.74 32.24 -14.96
CA ASN A 159 -9.43 32.51 -16.36
C ASN A 159 -7.95 32.33 -16.69
N ASP A 160 -7.06 32.48 -15.70
CA ASP A 160 -5.61 32.35 -15.88
C ASP A 160 -5.14 30.90 -16.03
N TYR A 161 -6.03 29.93 -15.83
CA TYR A 161 -5.73 28.49 -15.77
C TYR A 161 -6.52 27.66 -16.79
N LEU A 162 -7.31 28.29 -17.66
CA LEU A 162 -8.07 27.60 -18.70
C LEU A 162 -7.15 27.04 -19.80
N ARG A 163 -7.48 25.85 -20.29
CA ARG A 163 -6.76 25.15 -21.37
C ARG A 163 -5.26 24.99 -21.10
N ASN A 164 -4.87 25.00 -19.83
CA ASN A 164 -3.49 24.88 -19.39
C ASN A 164 -3.40 23.86 -18.24
N PRO A 165 -3.44 22.55 -18.56
CA PRO A 165 -3.46 21.49 -17.56
C PRO A 165 -2.20 21.49 -16.69
N GLU A 166 -1.04 21.83 -17.26
CA GLU A 166 0.22 21.92 -16.52
C GLU A 166 0.16 22.99 -15.43
N LYS A 167 -0.22 24.20 -15.79
CA LYS A 167 -0.35 25.30 -14.83
C LYS A 167 -1.40 24.99 -13.77
N LEU A 168 -2.51 24.36 -14.15
CA LEU A 168 -3.55 23.94 -13.21
C LEU A 168 -3.05 22.87 -12.23
N ALA A 169 -2.40 21.82 -12.73
CA ALA A 169 -1.85 20.74 -11.90
C ALA A 169 -0.83 21.27 -10.89
N ASN A 170 0.08 22.14 -11.35
CA ASN A 170 1.07 22.81 -10.51
C ASN A 170 0.42 23.61 -9.37
N LEU A 171 -0.72 24.26 -9.59
CA LEU A 171 -1.45 24.94 -8.52
C LEU A 171 -2.16 23.95 -7.58
N VAL A 172 -2.90 22.99 -8.14
CA VAL A 172 -3.78 22.09 -7.38
C VAL A 172 -2.99 21.15 -6.46
N TYR A 173 -1.85 20.66 -6.95
CA TYR A 173 -0.99 19.69 -6.29
C TYR A 173 0.26 20.29 -5.64
N SER A 174 0.41 21.62 -5.63
CA SER A 174 1.51 22.29 -4.90
C SER A 174 1.48 21.96 -3.40
N GLN A 175 2.67 21.73 -2.84
CA GLN A 175 2.91 21.52 -1.39
C GLN A 175 2.10 20.37 -0.79
N LYS A 176 1.81 19.34 -1.59
CA LYS A 176 1.09 18.12 -1.17
C LYS A 176 1.91 16.90 -1.53
N ASN A 177 1.89 15.87 -0.68
CA ASN A 177 2.51 14.56 -0.95
C ASN A 177 3.94 14.69 -1.53
N GLY A 178 4.77 15.52 -0.91
CA GLY A 178 6.16 15.73 -1.31
C GLY A 178 6.39 16.68 -2.48
N ASN A 179 5.34 17.17 -3.15
CA ASN A 179 5.47 18.15 -4.21
C ASN A 179 5.96 19.50 -3.66
N GLY A 180 6.83 20.17 -4.43
CA GLY A 180 7.25 21.54 -4.15
C GLY A 180 6.17 22.59 -4.38
N SER A 181 6.60 23.85 -4.48
CA SER A 181 5.71 24.98 -4.81
C SER A 181 5.12 24.85 -6.22
N GLU A 182 4.11 25.67 -6.53
CA GLU A 182 3.56 25.78 -7.89
C GLU A 182 4.65 26.00 -8.96
N SER A 183 5.73 26.70 -8.61
CA SER A 183 6.86 26.96 -9.50
C SER A 183 7.83 25.79 -9.70
N SER A 184 7.76 24.72 -8.91
CA SER A 184 8.68 23.57 -9.07
C SER A 184 8.33 22.70 -10.27
N GLY A 185 7.09 22.77 -10.76
CA GLY A 185 6.59 21.86 -11.81
C GLY A 185 6.19 20.48 -11.31
N ASP A 186 6.37 20.19 -10.01
CA ASP A 186 6.10 18.86 -9.43
C ASP A 186 4.62 18.49 -9.53
N GLY A 187 3.72 19.46 -9.43
CA GLY A 187 2.28 19.18 -9.47
C GLY A 187 1.84 18.59 -10.80
N TYR A 188 2.38 19.04 -11.92
CA TYR A 188 2.13 18.44 -13.22
C TYR A 188 2.98 17.20 -13.47
N LYS A 189 4.25 17.21 -13.03
CA LYS A 189 5.16 16.07 -13.21
C LYS A 189 4.63 14.81 -12.51
N TYR A 190 4.18 14.94 -11.26
CA TYR A 190 3.64 13.85 -10.42
C TYR A 190 2.12 13.97 -10.25
N ARG A 191 1.43 14.38 -11.32
CA ARG A 191 -0.03 14.38 -11.42
C ARG A 191 -0.59 12.95 -11.35
N GLY A 192 -1.88 12.78 -11.11
CA GLY A 192 -2.57 11.49 -11.03
C GLY A 192 -2.43 10.64 -12.30
N ARG A 193 -2.01 9.39 -12.14
CA ARG A 193 -1.90 8.39 -13.20
C ARG A 193 -2.24 6.99 -12.70
N GLY A 194 -2.58 6.09 -13.61
CA GLY A 194 -2.86 4.68 -13.28
C GLY A 194 -4.24 4.48 -12.68
N ALA A 195 -4.55 3.22 -12.34
CA ALA A 195 -5.90 2.83 -11.93
C ALA A 195 -6.36 3.47 -10.62
N PHE A 196 -5.44 3.87 -9.73
CA PHE A 196 -5.71 4.57 -8.46
C PHE A 196 -5.23 6.01 -8.42
N GLN A 197 -4.98 6.64 -9.58
CA GLN A 197 -4.60 8.05 -9.65
C GLN A 197 -3.41 8.39 -8.74
N LEU A 198 -2.32 7.62 -8.87
CA LEU A 198 -1.09 7.82 -8.12
C LEU A 198 -0.62 9.27 -8.26
N THR A 199 -0.63 10.03 -7.16
CA THR A 199 -0.41 11.48 -7.18
C THR A 199 0.59 11.94 -6.12
N GLY A 200 1.56 12.75 -6.54
CA GLY A 200 2.53 13.43 -5.68
C GLY A 200 3.86 12.69 -5.55
N LYS A 201 4.93 13.46 -5.46
CA LYS A 201 6.32 12.99 -5.47
C LYS A 201 6.61 11.88 -4.45
N ASP A 202 6.05 11.97 -3.24
CA ASP A 202 6.24 10.95 -2.21
C ASP A 202 5.67 9.60 -2.64
N ASN A 203 4.50 9.60 -3.29
CA ASN A 203 3.88 8.36 -3.79
C ASN A 203 4.66 7.78 -4.96
N TYR A 204 5.11 8.61 -5.90
CA TYR A 204 5.97 8.15 -7.00
C TYR A 204 7.29 7.58 -6.48
N SER A 205 7.90 8.22 -5.48
CA SER A 205 9.11 7.72 -4.85
C SER A 205 8.89 6.41 -4.12
N GLY A 206 7.78 6.29 -3.37
CA GLY A 206 7.42 5.06 -2.67
C GLY A 206 7.20 3.89 -3.63
N PHE A 207 6.46 4.13 -4.71
CA PHE A 207 6.23 3.12 -5.74
C PHE A 207 7.52 2.74 -6.47
N THR A 208 8.38 3.70 -6.85
CA THR A 208 9.70 3.41 -7.44
C THR A 208 10.52 2.49 -6.54
N ASN A 209 10.58 2.78 -5.24
CA ASN A 209 11.36 1.98 -4.30
C ASN A 209 10.81 0.56 -4.17
N PHE A 210 9.48 0.42 -4.08
CA PHE A 210 8.83 -0.88 -4.01
C PHE A 210 9.07 -1.68 -5.30
N TYR A 211 8.77 -1.08 -6.46
CA TYR A 211 8.96 -1.72 -7.76
C TYR A 211 10.40 -2.20 -7.95
N SER A 212 11.40 -1.37 -7.60
CA SER A 212 12.82 -1.73 -7.66
C SER A 212 13.22 -2.86 -6.72
N SER A 213 12.53 -3.05 -5.61
CA SER A 213 12.90 -4.03 -4.59
C SER A 213 12.22 -5.39 -4.82
N TYR A 214 10.99 -5.38 -5.35
CA TYR A 214 10.15 -6.57 -5.42
C TYR A 214 9.83 -7.02 -6.86
N ILE A 215 9.91 -6.13 -7.84
CA ILE A 215 9.50 -6.43 -9.22
C ILE A 215 10.69 -6.38 -10.18
N SER A 216 11.28 -5.20 -10.38
CA SER A 216 12.39 -4.98 -11.29
C SER A 216 13.05 -3.62 -11.06
N SER A 217 14.36 -3.53 -11.24
CA SER A 217 15.13 -2.27 -11.08
C SER A 217 15.33 -1.49 -12.38
N ASP A 218 14.56 -1.78 -13.43
CA ASP A 218 14.70 -1.20 -14.77
C ASP A 218 13.95 0.13 -14.97
N HIS A 219 13.15 0.54 -13.99
CA HIS A 219 12.32 1.73 -14.05
C HIS A 219 12.51 2.66 -12.85
N ASP A 220 12.56 3.97 -13.14
CA ASP A 220 12.48 5.03 -12.14
C ASP A 220 11.32 5.97 -12.51
N PHE A 221 10.24 5.92 -11.75
CA PHE A 221 9.05 6.72 -11.99
C PHE A 221 9.19 8.18 -11.56
N LEU A 222 10.25 8.54 -10.83
CA LEU A 222 10.59 9.96 -10.62
C LEU A 222 11.20 10.58 -11.87
N LEU A 223 11.90 9.78 -12.67
CA LEU A 223 12.47 10.21 -13.94
C LEU A 223 11.46 10.07 -15.09
N ASN A 224 10.72 8.97 -15.13
CA ASN A 224 9.78 8.62 -16.21
C ASN A 224 8.34 8.40 -15.68
N PRO A 225 7.70 9.41 -15.09
CA PRO A 225 6.39 9.25 -14.45
C PRO A 225 5.27 8.89 -15.43
N ASP A 226 5.40 9.24 -16.71
CA ASP A 226 4.39 8.95 -17.73
C ASP A 226 4.24 7.44 -18.02
N LEU A 227 5.21 6.60 -17.62
CA LEU A 227 5.12 5.14 -17.75
C LEU A 227 3.91 4.55 -16.99
N ILE A 228 3.52 5.15 -15.87
CA ILE A 228 2.35 4.69 -15.08
C ILE A 228 1.03 4.89 -15.85
N GLU A 229 1.00 5.84 -16.79
CA GLU A 229 -0.16 6.09 -17.66
C GLU A 229 -0.06 5.29 -18.96
N SER A 230 1.13 5.23 -19.58
CA SER A 230 1.30 4.64 -20.91
C SER A 230 1.51 3.12 -20.92
N ASN A 231 1.84 2.52 -19.77
CA ASN A 231 2.00 1.07 -19.62
C ASN A 231 0.95 0.54 -18.64
N ILE A 232 0.04 -0.30 -19.13
CA ILE A 232 -1.08 -0.86 -18.36
C ILE A 232 -0.59 -1.70 -17.19
N GLU A 233 0.47 -2.50 -17.38
CA GLU A 233 1.03 -3.34 -16.31
C GLU A 233 1.54 -2.48 -15.15
N ILE A 234 2.32 -1.45 -15.47
CA ILE A 234 2.84 -0.49 -14.48
C ILE A 234 1.70 0.28 -13.82
N GLY A 235 0.68 0.67 -14.60
CA GLY A 235 -0.51 1.34 -14.10
C GLY A 235 -1.28 0.52 -13.08
N ILE A 236 -1.43 -0.80 -13.31
CA ILE A 236 -2.08 -1.73 -12.38
C ILE A 236 -1.20 -2.02 -11.17
N LEU A 237 0.10 -2.30 -11.36
CA LEU A 237 1.05 -2.51 -10.25
C LEU A 237 1.11 -1.30 -9.31
N SER A 238 1.02 -0.07 -9.87
CA SER A 238 0.97 1.15 -9.05
C SER A 238 -0.29 1.23 -8.18
N ALA A 239 -1.41 0.68 -8.65
CA ALA A 239 -2.66 0.62 -7.91
C ALA A 239 -2.62 -0.47 -6.83
N MET A 240 -2.05 -1.65 -7.13
CA MET A 240 -1.81 -2.70 -6.14
C MET A 240 -0.90 -2.18 -5.01
N TRP A 241 0.19 -1.48 -5.36
CA TRP A 241 1.07 -0.82 -4.39
C TRP A 241 0.32 0.20 -3.52
N TYR A 242 -0.47 1.09 -4.16
CA TYR A 242 -1.20 2.11 -3.43
C TYR A 242 -2.25 1.50 -2.49
N PHE A 243 -2.91 0.42 -2.91
CA PHE A 243 -3.84 -0.32 -2.05
C PHE A 243 -3.13 -0.88 -0.83
N LYS A 244 -1.97 -1.53 -1.02
CA LYS A 244 -1.14 -2.03 0.07
C LYS A 244 -0.76 -0.91 1.05
N ASP A 245 -0.12 0.17 0.57
CA ASP A 245 0.39 1.25 1.43
C ASP A 245 -0.72 2.00 2.17
N ARG A 246 -1.87 2.24 1.52
CA ARG A 246 -2.94 3.09 2.06
C ARG A 246 -4.02 2.34 2.81
N VAL A 247 -4.25 1.08 2.45
CA VAL A 247 -5.33 0.26 2.99
C VAL A 247 -4.77 -0.84 3.88
N LEU A 248 -4.06 -1.81 3.30
CA LEU A 248 -3.67 -3.04 3.98
C LEU A 248 -2.68 -2.77 5.13
N ASP A 249 -1.61 -2.01 4.87
CA ASP A 249 -0.58 -1.67 5.87
C ASP A 249 -1.09 -0.72 6.98
N LYS A 250 -2.37 -0.36 6.96
CA LYS A 250 -3.01 0.62 7.84
C LYS A 250 -4.29 0.10 8.48
N ILE A 251 -4.66 -1.16 8.26
CA ILE A 251 -5.81 -1.83 8.87
C ILE A 251 -5.26 -3.03 9.63
N SER A 252 -5.74 -3.25 10.85
CA SER A 252 -5.18 -4.23 11.79
C SER A 252 -5.51 -5.70 11.45
N GLY A 253 -6.13 -5.98 10.31
CA GLY A 253 -6.52 -7.32 9.88
C GLY A 253 -7.65 -7.33 8.85
N VAL A 254 -7.73 -8.41 8.06
CA VAL A 254 -8.70 -8.60 6.96
C VAL A 254 -10.15 -8.52 7.45
N SER A 255 -10.44 -9.03 8.66
CA SER A 255 -11.78 -9.01 9.27
C SER A 255 -12.34 -7.60 9.52
N GLU A 256 -11.48 -6.57 9.47
CA GLU A 256 -11.90 -5.19 9.59
C GLU A 256 -12.20 -4.50 8.24
N LEU A 257 -11.95 -5.17 7.11
CA LEU A 257 -12.18 -4.60 5.79
C LEU A 257 -13.68 -4.43 5.52
N THR A 258 -14.06 -3.18 5.36
CA THR A 258 -15.41 -2.79 4.92
C THR A 258 -15.25 -1.81 3.77
N VAL A 259 -16.15 -1.85 2.80
CA VAL A 259 -16.12 -0.94 1.63
C VAL A 259 -16.03 0.51 2.08
N ASP A 260 -16.73 0.85 3.17
CA ASP A 260 -16.73 2.15 3.84
C ASP A 260 -15.33 2.59 4.32
N LYS A 261 -14.61 1.72 5.05
CA LYS A 261 -13.25 2.02 5.55
C LYS A 261 -12.24 2.09 4.40
N VAL A 262 -12.32 1.17 3.44
CA VAL A 262 -11.44 1.12 2.28
C VAL A 262 -11.61 2.38 1.42
N THR A 263 -12.84 2.72 1.07
CA THR A 263 -13.17 3.93 0.29
C THR A 263 -12.64 5.20 0.96
N LYS A 264 -12.78 5.31 2.30
CA LYS A 264 -12.28 6.45 3.05
C LYS A 264 -10.76 6.60 2.94
N ARG A 265 -10.02 5.50 2.92
CA ARG A 265 -8.55 5.51 2.79
C ARG A 265 -8.10 5.85 1.37
N ILE A 266 -8.82 5.38 0.34
CA ILE A 266 -8.49 5.65 -1.06
C ILE A 266 -8.81 7.10 -1.46
N ASN A 267 -10.04 7.56 -1.21
CA ASN A 267 -10.55 8.85 -1.74
C ASN A 267 -10.46 10.01 -0.72
N GLY A 268 -10.23 9.73 0.57
CA GLY A 268 -10.24 10.73 1.65
C GLY A 268 -11.62 11.36 1.94
N SER A 269 -12.54 11.33 0.97
CA SER A 269 -13.95 11.72 1.10
C SER A 269 -14.84 10.48 1.14
N PHE A 270 -15.64 10.35 2.20
CA PHE A 270 -16.39 9.12 2.49
C PHE A 270 -17.59 8.86 1.58
N LYS A 271 -18.16 9.89 0.94
CA LYS A 271 -19.51 9.81 0.34
C LYS A 271 -19.56 9.78 -1.18
N ALA A 272 -18.51 10.24 -1.87
CA ALA A 272 -18.54 10.26 -3.34
C ALA A 272 -18.26 8.85 -3.89
N GLY A 273 -19.24 8.27 -4.59
CA GLY A 273 -19.08 6.98 -5.27
C GLY A 273 -19.19 5.74 -4.37
N LEU A 274 -19.59 5.88 -3.10
CA LEU A 274 -19.63 4.74 -2.17
C LEU A 274 -20.64 3.66 -2.58
N ASP A 275 -21.83 4.05 -3.03
CA ASP A 275 -22.87 3.08 -3.44
C ASP A 275 -22.43 2.25 -4.65
N ASP A 276 -21.73 2.88 -5.59
CA ASP A 276 -21.19 2.20 -6.76
C ASP A 276 -20.09 1.20 -6.34
N ARG A 277 -19.16 1.60 -5.46
CA ARG A 277 -18.13 0.69 -4.90
C ARG A 277 -18.74 -0.48 -4.15
N LYS A 278 -19.85 -0.27 -3.41
CA LYS A 278 -20.59 -1.35 -2.74
C LYS A 278 -21.18 -2.33 -3.74
N ASN A 279 -21.82 -1.83 -4.78
CA ASN A 279 -22.35 -2.68 -5.84
C ASN A 279 -21.25 -3.49 -6.54
N TRP A 280 -20.12 -2.87 -6.88
CA TRP A 280 -18.97 -3.58 -7.44
C TRP A 280 -18.41 -4.63 -6.48
N PHE A 281 -18.33 -4.33 -5.18
CA PHE A 281 -17.85 -5.27 -4.18
C PHE A 281 -18.79 -6.46 -4.01
N GLU A 282 -20.11 -6.22 -3.95
CA GLU A 282 -21.13 -7.29 -3.86
C GLU A 282 -21.04 -8.25 -5.06
N ILE A 283 -20.85 -7.72 -6.27
CA ILE A 283 -20.68 -8.56 -7.47
C ILE A 283 -19.34 -9.31 -7.41
N ALA A 284 -18.25 -8.65 -6.99
CA ALA A 284 -16.93 -9.25 -6.95
C ALA A 284 -16.85 -10.40 -5.93
N ILE A 285 -17.33 -10.18 -4.70
CA ILE A 285 -17.30 -11.20 -3.63
C ILE A 285 -18.23 -12.38 -3.92
N ASP A 286 -19.28 -12.19 -4.73
CA ASP A 286 -20.16 -13.31 -5.12
C ASP A 286 -19.56 -14.15 -6.27
N LEU A 287 -18.64 -13.59 -7.07
CA LEU A 287 -18.13 -14.21 -8.29
C LEU A 287 -16.70 -14.71 -8.19
N ILE A 288 -15.85 -14.06 -7.39
CA ILE A 288 -14.47 -14.47 -7.18
C ILE A 288 -14.49 -15.69 -6.27
N THR A 289 -14.16 -16.86 -6.82
CA THR A 289 -14.21 -18.12 -6.09
C THR A 289 -12.81 -18.64 -5.83
N CYS A 290 -12.25 -18.13 -4.75
CA CYS A 290 -10.90 -18.31 -4.28
C CYS A 290 -10.95 -17.99 -2.76
#